data_AF-A0A847W5M1-F1
#
_entry.id   AF-A0A847W5M1-F1
#
_cell.length_a   1.000
_cell.length_b   1.000
_cell.length_c   1.000
_cell.angle_alpha   90.00
_cell.angle_beta   90.00
_cell.angle_gamma   90.00
#
_symmetry.space_group_name_H-M   'P 1'
#
loop_
_entity.id
_entity.type
_entity.pdbx_description
1 polymer ?
#
loop_
_entity_poly.entity_id
_entity_poly.type
_entity_poly.pdbx_seq_one_letter_code
_entity_poly.pdbx_strand_id
1 'polypeptide(L)'
;MKDLFDKLFSIPIILLIILILVVIFLLFTKREKQDFPMTGKHHSSLDPNAPKDIASLELKNFTLLINDRSLEISGNVEISLAAYDNSDTRLLENAGDKIDDFKKLGYMLWISASSNNDDYVQLKVAVDKEFVTEIASLIRQSGVMTLNGKYDWTDGIPEDAGVFMLSAKYQTGEKLNVTMNATVPISGIELFKLLKPLLINKMLEQDINYIALLNFNRDLITPETLVSSINISQSDVSFNLKIIDAVGYLSSNYINSDNNFHCDAIQIDNSDLEIILNALVNTRFVFVTDKYLKEDTSGIYDKSTSIYYVYFKNLAEGYHPINGDYDEDYQDLIFIFMEMVKKYSK
;
A
#
# COMPACT_ATOMS: atom_id res chain seq x y z
N MET A 1 23.29 -44.25 1.71
CA MET A 1 21.99 -43.59 1.43
C MET A 1 21.29 -44.17 0.20
N LYS A 2 21.94 -44.32 -0.96
CA LYS A 2 21.34 -44.96 -2.16
C LYS A 2 20.71 -46.34 -1.89
N ASP A 3 21.45 -47.21 -1.20
CA ASP A 3 21.02 -48.59 -0.90
C ASP A 3 19.82 -48.69 0.07
N LEU A 4 19.56 -47.62 0.84
CA LEU A 4 18.39 -47.55 1.74
C LEU A 4 17.13 -47.09 0.99
N PHE A 5 17.30 -46.19 0.02
CA PHE A 5 16.23 -45.72 -0.87
C PHE A 5 15.80 -46.82 -1.84
N ASP A 6 16.75 -47.56 -2.43
CA ASP A 6 16.44 -48.62 -3.38
C ASP A 6 15.65 -49.78 -2.72
N LYS A 7 15.94 -50.09 -1.44
CA LYS A 7 15.14 -51.04 -0.64
C LYS A 7 13.76 -50.51 -0.23
N LEU A 8 13.63 -49.21 0.00
CA LEU A 8 12.34 -48.59 0.32
C LEU A 8 11.38 -48.63 -0.88
N PHE A 9 11.91 -48.47 -2.09
CA PHE A 9 11.14 -48.44 -3.33
C PHE A 9 10.95 -49.82 -3.99
N SER A 10 11.69 -50.85 -3.58
CA SER A 10 11.53 -52.22 -4.11
C SER A 10 10.37 -53.01 -3.49
N ILE A 11 9.73 -52.49 -2.44
CA ILE A 11 8.63 -53.17 -1.73
C ILE A 11 7.31 -52.49 -2.11
N PRO A 12 6.46 -53.12 -2.95
CA PRO A 12 5.24 -52.49 -3.48
C PRO A 12 4.24 -52.05 -2.40
N ILE A 13 4.28 -52.67 -1.22
CA ILE A 13 3.44 -52.30 -0.07
C ILE A 13 3.83 -50.92 0.49
N ILE A 14 5.13 -50.59 0.53
CA ILE A 14 5.61 -49.30 1.05
C ILE A 14 5.21 -48.16 0.10
N LEU A 15 5.33 -48.40 -1.22
CA LEU A 15 4.84 -47.47 -2.25
C LEU A 15 3.34 -47.21 -2.14
N LEU A 16 2.54 -48.25 -1.86
CA LEU A 16 1.10 -48.12 -1.66
C LEU A 16 0.78 -47.26 -0.42
N ILE A 17 1.50 -47.46 0.69
CA ILE A 17 1.33 -46.67 1.92
C ILE A 17 1.69 -45.21 1.69
N ILE A 18 2.79 -44.93 0.97
CA ILE A 18 3.19 -43.56 0.61
C ILE A 18 2.13 -42.91 -0.28
N LEU A 19 1.60 -43.62 -1.28
CA LEU A 19 0.54 -43.10 -2.15
C LEU A 19 -0.73 -42.78 -1.35
N ILE A 20 -1.14 -43.66 -0.43
CA ILE A 20 -2.29 -43.44 0.46
C ILE A 20 -2.06 -42.22 1.35
N LEU A 21 -0.86 -42.06 1.91
CA LEU A 21 -0.51 -40.90 2.73
C LEU A 21 -0.51 -39.60 1.92
N VAL A 22 -0.03 -39.61 0.68
CA VAL A 22 -0.08 -38.45 -0.22
C VAL A 22 -1.52 -38.12 -0.62
N VAL A 23 -2.36 -39.13 -0.90
CA VAL A 23 -3.78 -38.91 -1.23
C VAL A 23 -4.55 -38.38 0.00
N ILE A 24 -4.29 -38.92 1.20
CA ILE A 24 -4.85 -38.40 2.45
C ILE A 24 -4.37 -36.97 2.69
N PHE A 25 -3.08 -36.69 2.51
CA PHE A 25 -2.54 -35.34 2.64
C PHE A 25 -3.18 -34.37 1.64
N LEU A 26 -3.33 -34.76 0.38
CA LEU A 26 -4.02 -33.97 -0.66
C LEU A 26 -5.52 -33.75 -0.34
N LEU A 27 -6.19 -34.74 0.26
CA LEU A 27 -7.57 -34.62 0.73
C LEU A 27 -7.71 -33.71 1.97
N PHE A 28 -6.67 -33.61 2.81
CA PHE A 28 -6.66 -32.75 4.00
C PHE A 28 -6.08 -31.35 3.76
N THR A 29 -5.27 -31.13 2.71
CA THR A 29 -4.77 -29.80 2.33
C THR A 29 -5.76 -28.99 1.50
N LYS A 30 -6.72 -29.66 0.85
CA LYS A 30 -7.83 -28.97 0.18
C LYS A 30 -8.96 -28.72 1.20
N ARG A 31 -8.70 -27.84 2.17
CA ARG A 31 -9.82 -27.14 2.85
C ARG A 31 -10.46 -26.23 1.80
N GLU A 32 -11.40 -26.76 1.03
CA GLU A 32 -12.45 -25.89 0.50
C GLU A 32 -13.03 -25.15 1.71
N LYS A 33 -13.00 -23.81 1.66
CA LYS A 33 -13.70 -22.99 2.66
C LYS A 33 -15.12 -23.52 2.71
N GLN A 34 -15.47 -24.17 3.81
CA GLN A 34 -16.83 -24.60 4.04
C GLN A 34 -17.67 -23.33 4.02
N ASP A 35 -18.57 -23.21 3.03
CA ASP A 35 -19.58 -22.16 3.02
C ASP A 35 -20.52 -22.43 4.20
N PHE A 36 -20.17 -21.86 5.35
CA PHE A 36 -21.06 -21.79 6.49
C PHE A 36 -22.28 -20.99 6.05
N PRO A 37 -23.51 -21.43 6.38
CA PRO A 37 -24.68 -20.62 6.12
C PRO A 37 -24.50 -19.27 6.82
N MET A 38 -24.39 -18.19 6.03
CA MET A 38 -24.33 -16.83 6.54
C MET A 38 -25.69 -16.49 7.17
N THR A 39 -25.87 -16.79 8.45
CA THR A 39 -27.07 -16.43 9.23
C THR A 39 -27.08 -14.94 9.60
N GLY A 40 -26.38 -14.11 8.82
CA GLY A 40 -26.03 -12.74 9.14
C GLY A 40 -27.25 -11.87 9.35
N LYS A 41 -27.35 -11.26 10.53
CA LYS A 41 -28.32 -10.20 10.77
C LYS A 41 -27.71 -8.88 10.32
N HIS A 42 -28.49 -8.11 9.57
CA HIS A 42 -28.15 -6.73 9.25
C HIS A 42 -28.62 -5.82 10.38
N HIS A 43 -27.73 -4.96 10.86
CA HIS A 43 -27.96 -3.98 11.90
C HIS A 43 -27.64 -2.60 11.33
N SER A 44 -28.62 -1.70 11.36
CA SER A 44 -28.40 -0.32 10.94
C SER A 44 -29.01 0.65 11.94
N SER A 45 -28.30 1.75 12.17
CA SER A 45 -28.80 2.89 12.93
C SER A 45 -28.13 4.17 12.46
N LEU A 46 -28.81 5.29 12.66
CA LEU A 46 -28.29 6.62 12.37
C LEU A 46 -28.65 7.53 13.54
N ASP A 47 -27.65 8.18 14.14
CA ASP A 47 -27.90 9.28 15.07
C ASP A 47 -28.22 10.57 14.27
N PRO A 48 -29.48 11.04 14.27
CA PRO A 48 -29.86 12.24 13.53
C PRO A 48 -29.29 13.53 14.14
N ASN A 49 -28.84 13.49 15.40
CA ASN A 49 -28.29 14.64 16.10
C ASN A 49 -26.76 14.74 15.98
N ALA A 50 -26.11 13.74 15.38
CA ALA A 50 -24.67 13.78 15.16
C ALA A 50 -24.31 14.92 14.20
N PRO A 51 -23.37 15.82 14.57
CA PRO A 51 -23.02 16.98 13.74
C PRO A 51 -22.44 16.52 12.40
N LYS A 52 -22.93 17.11 11.31
CA LYS A 52 -22.49 16.80 9.94
C LYS A 52 -21.34 17.68 9.46
N ASP A 53 -21.00 18.69 10.26
CA ASP A 53 -19.84 19.55 10.12
C ASP A 53 -19.33 19.85 11.53
N ILE A 54 -18.02 19.68 11.75
CA ILE A 54 -17.34 20.01 13.00
C ILE A 54 -16.26 21.02 12.64
N ALA A 55 -16.40 22.25 13.11
CA ALA A 55 -15.49 23.34 12.75
C ALA A 55 -14.15 23.26 13.50
N SER A 56 -14.12 22.58 14.65
CA SER A 56 -12.90 22.40 15.43
C SER A 56 -11.87 21.60 14.64
N LEU A 57 -10.60 22.02 14.70
CA LEU A 57 -9.46 21.27 14.18
C LEU A 57 -8.64 20.60 15.29
N GLU A 58 -9.06 20.77 16.54
CA GLU A 58 -8.33 20.29 17.70
C GLU A 58 -8.79 18.88 18.07
N LEU A 59 -8.13 17.86 17.48
CA LEU A 59 -8.39 16.47 17.85
C LEU A 59 -7.82 16.17 19.24
N LYS A 60 -8.58 15.41 20.02
CA LYS A 60 -8.11 14.68 21.21
C LYS A 60 -7.69 13.26 20.83
N ASN A 61 -8.48 12.58 20.00
CA ASN A 61 -8.12 11.30 19.42
C ASN A 61 -8.75 11.12 18.04
N PHE A 62 -8.16 10.23 17.27
CA PHE A 62 -8.62 9.81 15.96
C PHE A 62 -8.24 8.34 15.75
N THR A 63 -9.13 7.57 15.17
CA THR A 63 -8.90 6.19 14.76
C THR A 63 -9.62 5.97 13.44
N LEU A 64 -8.89 5.49 12.44
CA LEU A 64 -9.39 5.07 11.15
C LEU A 64 -8.95 3.64 10.91
N LEU A 65 -9.89 2.76 10.59
CA LEU A 65 -9.64 1.41 10.14
C LEU A 65 -10.34 1.22 8.81
N ILE A 66 -9.58 0.79 7.81
CA ILE A 66 -10.11 0.38 6.51
C ILE A 66 -9.52 -0.98 6.17
N ASN A 67 -10.37 -1.95 5.88
CA ASN A 67 -9.97 -3.26 5.38
C ASN A 67 -10.82 -3.60 4.16
N ASP A 68 -10.20 -3.90 3.03
CA ASP A 68 -10.92 -4.24 1.79
C ASP A 68 -10.01 -5.03 0.84
N ARG A 69 -10.60 -5.72 -0.13
CA ARG A 69 -9.89 -6.41 -1.22
C ARG A 69 -10.39 -6.00 -2.60
N SER A 70 -10.91 -4.79 -2.71
CA SER A 70 -11.32 -4.21 -3.99
C SER A 70 -10.11 -3.80 -4.85
N LEU A 71 -10.39 -3.41 -6.11
CA LEU A 71 -9.39 -2.83 -7.00
C LEU A 71 -8.91 -1.45 -6.55
N GLU A 72 -9.73 -0.75 -5.76
CA GLU A 72 -9.39 0.59 -5.27
C GLU A 72 -8.59 0.53 -3.98
N ILE A 73 -8.94 -0.38 -3.07
CA ILE A 73 -8.26 -0.61 -1.80
C ILE A 73 -8.06 -2.10 -1.59
N SER A 74 -6.81 -2.50 -1.32
CA SER A 74 -6.39 -3.90 -1.22
C SER A 74 -5.46 -4.10 -0.02
N GLY A 75 -6.04 -4.54 1.09
CA GLY A 75 -5.37 -4.83 2.34
C GLY A 75 -6.06 -4.19 3.54
N ASN A 76 -5.29 -3.89 4.57
CA ASN A 76 -5.78 -3.29 5.81
C ASN A 76 -4.91 -2.10 6.21
N VAL A 77 -5.53 -1.00 6.62
CA VAL A 77 -4.86 0.13 7.24
C VAL A 77 -5.57 0.51 8.54
N GLU A 78 -4.78 0.71 9.58
CA GLU A 78 -5.20 1.28 10.85
C GLU A 78 -4.33 2.49 11.15
N ILE A 79 -4.96 3.64 11.36
CA ILE A 79 -4.31 4.89 11.75
C ILE A 79 -4.95 5.32 13.07
N SER A 80 -4.14 5.46 14.10
CA SER A 80 -4.56 5.94 15.41
C SER A 80 -3.74 7.15 15.82
N LEU A 81 -4.39 8.13 16.42
CA LEU A 81 -3.78 9.33 16.97
C LEU A 81 -4.40 9.59 18.35
N ALA A 82 -3.57 9.92 19.34
CA ALA A 82 -4.06 10.31 20.65
C ALA A 82 -3.21 11.44 21.27
N ALA A 83 -3.90 12.39 21.90
CA ALA A 83 -3.29 13.43 22.71
C ALA A 83 -2.65 12.83 23.97
N TYR A 84 -1.56 13.43 24.42
CA TYR A 84 -0.87 13.05 25.64
C TYR A 84 -1.79 13.22 26.86
N ASP A 85 -1.93 12.14 27.63
CA ASP A 85 -2.65 12.13 28.88
C ASP A 85 -1.83 11.33 29.90
N ASN A 86 -1.31 12.03 30.91
CA ASN A 86 -0.48 11.41 31.95
C ASN A 86 -1.27 10.46 32.87
N SER A 87 -2.59 10.48 32.80
CA SER A 87 -3.47 9.61 33.57
C SER A 87 -3.88 8.33 32.82
N ASP A 88 -3.63 8.25 31.50
CA ASP A 88 -3.97 7.09 30.69
C ASP A 88 -2.80 6.10 30.61
N THR A 89 -2.80 5.13 31.52
CA THR A 89 -1.75 4.11 31.62
C THR A 89 -1.58 3.31 30.33
N ARG A 90 -2.68 3.00 29.63
CA ARG A 90 -2.64 2.22 28.37
C ARG A 90 -1.97 3.00 27.26
N LEU A 91 -2.24 4.30 27.18
CA LEU A 91 -1.62 5.21 26.22
C LEU A 91 -0.12 5.38 26.51
N LEU A 92 0.29 5.43 27.78
CA LEU A 92 1.71 5.50 28.16
C LEU A 92 2.45 4.17 27.90
N GLU A 93 1.85 3.02 28.20
CA GLU A 93 2.35 1.69 27.80
C GLU A 93 2.45 1.58 26.27
N ASN A 94 1.35 1.97 25.62
CA ASN A 94 1.21 2.47 24.25
C ASN A 94 2.44 3.15 23.68
N ALA A 95 2.97 4.15 24.38
CA ALA A 95 4.06 5.01 23.94
C ALA A 95 5.45 4.40 24.16
N GLY A 96 5.62 3.53 25.16
CA GLY A 96 6.87 2.80 25.40
C GLY A 96 8.06 3.72 25.65
N ASP A 97 9.14 3.54 24.89
CA ASP A 97 10.36 4.36 24.96
C ASP A 97 10.20 5.78 24.40
N LYS A 98 9.09 6.08 23.70
CA LYS A 98 8.82 7.39 23.09
C LYS A 98 8.03 8.36 23.99
N ILE A 99 7.89 8.07 25.29
CA ILE A 99 7.08 8.89 26.22
C ILE A 99 7.59 10.33 26.30
N ASP A 100 8.91 10.55 26.32
CA ASP A 100 9.45 11.92 26.45
C ASP A 100 9.15 12.78 25.22
N ASP A 101 9.30 12.21 24.02
CA ASP A 101 8.93 12.87 22.77
C ASP A 101 7.42 13.10 22.68
N PHE A 102 6.62 12.12 23.10
CA PHE A 102 5.17 12.25 23.16
C PHE A 102 4.72 13.37 24.10
N LYS A 103 5.31 13.44 25.29
CA LYS A 103 5.05 14.52 26.24
C LYS A 103 5.45 15.88 25.68
N LYS A 104 6.53 15.94 24.89
CA LYS A 104 7.05 17.16 24.28
C LYS A 104 6.19 17.65 23.10
N LEU A 105 5.84 16.77 22.17
CA LEU A 105 5.08 17.13 20.96
C LEU A 105 3.56 17.12 21.20
N GLY A 106 3.11 16.37 22.20
CA GLY A 106 1.73 16.38 22.70
C GLY A 106 0.83 15.32 22.08
N TYR A 107 1.24 14.66 21.00
CA TYR A 107 0.46 13.62 20.33
C TYR A 107 1.30 12.41 19.96
N MET A 108 0.66 11.24 19.90
CA MET A 108 1.26 10.01 19.41
C MET A 108 0.45 9.52 18.22
N LEU A 109 1.14 9.19 17.14
CA LEU A 109 0.61 8.60 15.92
C LEU A 109 1.05 7.14 15.84
N TRP A 110 0.10 6.27 15.55
CA TRP A 110 0.32 4.87 15.20
C TRP A 110 -0.27 4.59 13.83
N ILE A 111 0.50 3.93 12.99
CA ILE A 111 0.07 3.47 11.67
C ILE A 111 0.41 1.99 11.58
N SER A 112 -0.53 1.19 11.10
CA SER A 112 -0.32 -0.19 10.70
C SER A 112 -0.96 -0.36 9.33
N ALA A 113 -0.19 -0.76 8.33
CA ALA A 113 -0.73 -1.04 7.00
C ALA A 113 -0.19 -2.36 6.47
N SER A 114 -1.07 -3.14 5.85
CA SER A 114 -0.73 -4.33 5.08
C SER A 114 -1.40 -4.29 3.73
N SER A 115 -0.76 -4.85 2.71
CA SER A 115 -1.36 -5.10 1.40
C SER A 115 -1.54 -6.60 1.16
N ASN A 116 -2.31 -6.97 0.14
CA ASN A 116 -2.61 -8.38 -0.17
C ASN A 116 -1.40 -9.22 -0.64
N ASN A 117 -0.23 -8.60 -0.81
CA ASN A 117 1.03 -9.24 -1.19
C ASN A 117 1.91 -9.60 0.04
N ASP A 118 1.30 -9.71 1.22
CA ASP A 118 1.95 -9.99 2.50
C ASP A 118 2.99 -8.94 2.96
N ASP A 119 3.00 -7.75 2.36
CA ASP A 119 3.79 -6.62 2.86
C ASP A 119 3.11 -5.99 4.08
N TYR A 120 3.95 -5.54 5.01
CA TYR A 120 3.50 -4.95 6.27
C TYR A 120 4.40 -3.81 6.73
N VAL A 121 3.78 -2.74 7.23
CA VAL A 121 4.47 -1.62 7.89
C VAL A 121 3.79 -1.26 9.19
N GLN A 122 4.60 -0.91 10.20
CA GLN A 122 4.16 -0.16 11.36
C GLN A 122 4.99 1.10 11.53
N LEU A 123 4.33 2.18 11.92
CA LEU A 123 4.95 3.39 12.44
C LEU A 123 4.34 3.72 13.79
N LYS A 124 5.19 4.14 14.72
CA LYS A 124 4.77 4.73 15.99
C LYS A 124 5.69 5.91 16.31
N VAL A 125 5.16 7.12 16.32
CA VAL A 125 5.96 8.34 16.43
C VAL A 125 5.18 9.45 17.13
N ALA A 126 5.89 10.29 17.87
CA ALA A 126 5.31 11.49 18.44
C ALA A 126 5.13 12.56 17.34
N VAL A 127 4.02 13.28 17.37
CA VAL A 127 3.68 14.34 16.40
C VAL A 127 3.17 15.57 17.13
N ASP A 128 3.26 16.72 16.48
CA ASP A 128 2.86 18.00 17.05
C ASP A 128 1.42 18.38 16.71
N LYS A 129 0.98 19.53 17.24
CA LYS A 129 -0.36 20.06 17.00
C LYS A 129 -0.60 20.45 15.53
N GLU A 130 0.44 20.83 14.78
CA GLU A 130 0.29 21.23 13.37
C GLU A 130 -0.10 20.02 12.52
N PHE A 131 0.60 18.90 12.69
CA PHE A 131 0.27 17.63 12.04
C PHE A 131 -1.16 17.17 12.35
N VAL A 132 -1.60 17.31 13.60
CA VAL A 132 -2.96 16.95 14.03
C VAL A 132 -4.02 17.87 13.44
N THR A 133 -3.71 19.17 13.35
CA THR A 133 -4.58 20.17 12.73
C THR A 133 -4.79 19.85 11.24
N GLU A 134 -3.73 19.40 10.57
CA GLU A 134 -3.79 18.96 9.18
C GLU A 134 -4.68 17.73 9.01
N ILE A 135 -4.53 16.69 9.85
CA ILE A 135 -5.45 15.53 9.84
C ILE A 135 -6.91 15.99 9.99
N ALA A 136 -7.21 16.86 10.94
CA ALA A 136 -8.57 17.36 11.15
C ALA A 136 -9.12 18.11 9.93
N SER A 137 -8.27 18.89 9.26
CA SER A 137 -8.62 19.58 8.01
C SER A 137 -8.95 18.59 6.89
N LEU A 138 -8.13 17.54 6.73
CA LEU A 138 -8.34 16.49 5.72
C LEU A 138 -9.62 15.68 5.99
N ILE A 139 -9.98 15.42 7.25
CA ILE A 139 -11.28 14.83 7.63
C ILE A 139 -12.44 15.69 7.13
N ARG A 140 -12.34 17.01 7.28
CA ARG A 140 -13.39 17.93 6.81
C ARG A 140 -13.45 17.98 5.29
N GLN A 141 -12.29 18.02 4.63
CA GLN A 141 -12.15 18.09 3.18
C GLN A 141 -12.69 16.85 2.46
N SER A 142 -12.54 15.66 3.05
CA SER A 142 -12.99 14.40 2.44
C SER A 142 -14.52 14.24 2.36
N GLY A 143 -15.27 15.07 3.07
CA GLY A 143 -16.74 14.97 3.17
C GLY A 143 -17.23 13.79 4.02
N VAL A 144 -16.33 13.05 4.69
CA VAL A 144 -16.70 11.89 5.52
C VAL A 144 -17.61 12.25 6.70
N MET A 145 -17.58 13.50 7.16
CA MET A 145 -18.43 14.00 8.26
C MET A 145 -19.94 13.87 7.96
N THR A 146 -20.33 13.81 6.69
CA THR A 146 -21.72 13.54 6.29
C THR A 146 -22.23 12.19 6.81
N LEU A 147 -21.32 11.22 6.98
CA LEU A 147 -21.60 9.89 7.50
C LEU A 147 -21.66 9.82 9.03
N ASN A 148 -21.37 10.92 9.75
CA ASN A 148 -21.31 10.91 11.21
C ASN A 148 -22.58 10.34 11.86
N GLY A 149 -22.43 9.45 12.84
CA GLY A 149 -23.53 8.79 13.54
C GLY A 149 -24.09 7.58 12.80
N LYS A 150 -23.54 7.21 11.63
CA LYS A 150 -23.98 6.02 10.88
C LYS A 150 -23.32 4.75 11.45
N TYR A 151 -24.16 3.77 11.76
CA TYR A 151 -23.77 2.39 12.06
C TYR A 151 -24.50 1.46 11.07
N ASP A 152 -23.77 0.63 10.35
CA ASP A 152 -24.31 -0.21 9.26
C ASP A 152 -23.51 -1.50 9.14
N TRP A 153 -23.94 -2.54 9.84
CA TRP A 153 -23.15 -3.76 10.07
C TRP A 153 -23.94 -5.01 9.73
N THR A 154 -23.34 -5.91 8.96
CA THR A 154 -23.87 -7.24 8.68
C THR A 154 -23.00 -8.30 9.34
N ASP A 155 -23.61 -9.13 10.19
CA ASP A 155 -22.90 -10.21 10.85
C ASP A 155 -22.51 -11.32 9.87
N GLY A 156 -21.38 -11.99 10.11
CA GLY A 156 -21.02 -13.21 9.40
C GLY A 156 -20.61 -13.04 7.93
N ILE A 157 -20.39 -11.81 7.46
CA ILE A 157 -19.72 -11.59 6.18
C ILE A 157 -18.22 -11.91 6.31
N PRO A 158 -17.55 -12.29 5.20
CA PRO A 158 -16.10 -12.45 5.19
C PRO A 158 -15.38 -11.19 5.69
N GLU A 159 -14.27 -11.37 6.41
CA GLU A 159 -13.48 -10.26 6.96
C GLU A 159 -12.94 -9.31 5.87
N ASP A 160 -12.80 -9.80 4.64
CA ASP A 160 -12.35 -9.07 3.47
C ASP A 160 -13.48 -8.45 2.63
N ALA A 161 -14.73 -8.52 3.10
CA ALA A 161 -15.88 -7.94 2.39
C ALA A 161 -15.98 -6.40 2.48
N GLY A 162 -14.96 -5.73 3.04
CA GLY A 162 -14.97 -4.29 3.28
C GLY A 162 -15.36 -3.95 4.72
N VAL A 163 -14.49 -3.23 5.43
CA VAL A 163 -14.73 -2.65 6.75
C VAL A 163 -14.25 -1.21 6.73
N PHE A 164 -15.08 -0.31 7.23
CA PHE A 164 -14.74 1.08 7.45
C PHE A 164 -15.20 1.51 8.85
N MET A 165 -14.23 1.85 9.70
CA MET A 165 -14.47 2.40 11.02
C MET A 165 -13.71 3.70 11.16
N LEU A 166 -14.41 4.75 11.58
CA LEU A 166 -13.83 6.06 11.84
C LEU A 166 -14.36 6.57 13.16
N SER A 167 -13.47 6.89 14.08
CA SER A 167 -13.79 7.54 15.34
C SER A 167 -12.87 8.75 15.52
N ALA A 168 -13.42 9.91 15.83
CA ALA A 168 -12.66 11.07 16.22
C ALA A 168 -13.36 11.82 17.34
N LYS A 169 -12.60 12.27 18.33
CA LYS A 169 -13.10 13.15 19.39
C LYS A 169 -12.29 14.43 19.37
N TYR A 170 -12.98 15.55 19.34
CA TYR A 170 -12.39 16.87 19.40
C TYR A 170 -12.27 17.35 20.84
N GLN A 171 -11.36 18.30 21.10
CA GLN A 171 -11.17 18.90 22.43
C GLN A 171 -12.42 19.68 22.89
N THR A 172 -13.22 20.18 21.94
CA THR A 172 -14.54 20.80 22.18
C THR A 172 -15.58 19.83 22.73
N GLY A 173 -15.32 18.52 22.65
CA GLY A 173 -16.24 17.45 23.06
C GLY A 173 -17.09 16.89 21.91
N GLU A 174 -17.08 17.53 20.75
CA GLU A 174 -17.71 17.04 19.52
C GLU A 174 -17.06 15.71 19.09
N LYS A 175 -17.86 14.87 18.43
CA LYS A 175 -17.45 13.52 18.03
C LYS A 175 -17.89 13.21 16.61
N LEU A 176 -17.00 12.51 15.91
CA LEU A 176 -17.26 11.84 14.65
C LEU A 176 -17.21 10.33 14.93
N ASN A 177 -18.25 9.59 14.58
CA ASN A 177 -18.24 8.14 14.65
C ASN A 177 -18.98 7.54 13.46
N VAL A 178 -18.32 6.62 12.76
CA VAL A 178 -18.86 5.88 11.63
C VAL A 178 -18.39 4.44 11.76
N THR A 179 -19.29 3.48 11.60
CA THR A 179 -18.94 2.06 11.60
C THR A 179 -19.77 1.37 10.55
N MET A 180 -19.10 0.79 9.56
CA MET A 180 -19.77 0.00 8.54
C MET A 180 -18.91 -1.14 8.03
N ASN A 181 -19.55 -2.17 7.51
CA ASN A 181 -18.90 -3.25 6.78
C ASN A 181 -19.66 -3.59 5.49
N ALA A 182 -19.20 -4.61 4.77
CA ALA A 182 -19.64 -5.02 3.43
C ALA A 182 -19.25 -4.04 2.30
N THR A 183 -18.75 -2.84 2.63
CA THR A 183 -18.21 -1.86 1.68
C THR A 183 -17.41 -0.79 2.42
N VAL A 184 -16.48 -0.14 1.70
CA VAL A 184 -15.83 1.09 2.12
C VAL A 184 -16.52 2.27 1.41
N PRO A 185 -17.01 3.29 2.14
CA PRO A 185 -17.69 4.41 1.51
C PRO A 185 -16.70 5.29 0.73
N ILE A 186 -17.14 5.88 -0.38
CA ILE A 186 -16.31 6.74 -1.25
C ILE A 186 -15.62 7.86 -0.46
N SER A 187 -16.33 8.52 0.47
CA SER A 187 -15.73 9.57 1.32
C SER A 187 -14.70 9.04 2.33
N GLY A 188 -14.79 7.75 2.68
CA GLY A 188 -13.76 7.07 3.47
C GLY A 188 -12.49 6.78 2.65
N ILE A 189 -12.67 6.38 1.39
CA ILE A 189 -11.57 6.22 0.43
C ILE A 189 -10.89 7.58 0.19
N GLU A 190 -11.68 8.63 -0.07
CA GLU A 190 -11.18 10.00 -0.28
C GLU A 190 -10.41 10.52 0.94
N LEU A 191 -10.91 10.25 2.16
CA LEU A 191 -10.18 10.57 3.38
C LEU A 191 -8.80 9.92 3.38
N PHE A 192 -8.72 8.62 3.06
CA PHE A 192 -7.43 7.95 3.02
C PHE A 192 -6.51 8.51 1.93
N LYS A 193 -7.03 8.80 0.73
CA LYS A 193 -6.25 9.44 -0.36
C LYS A 193 -5.65 10.77 0.10
N LEU A 194 -6.41 11.59 0.80
CA LEU A 194 -5.95 12.85 1.37
C LEU A 194 -4.92 12.67 2.49
N LEU A 195 -5.09 11.67 3.36
CA LEU A 195 -4.14 11.38 4.45
C LEU A 195 -2.83 10.77 3.95
N LYS A 196 -2.87 9.97 2.89
CA LYS A 196 -1.74 9.14 2.45
C LYS A 196 -0.43 9.94 2.23
N PRO A 197 -0.40 11.10 1.53
CA PRO A 197 0.82 11.88 1.38
C PRO A 197 1.41 12.34 2.73
N LEU A 198 0.56 12.81 3.64
CA LEU A 198 0.96 13.25 4.98
C LEU A 198 1.60 12.10 5.78
N LEU A 199 1.00 10.91 5.71
CA LEU A 199 1.49 9.71 6.40
C LEU A 199 2.80 9.19 5.80
N ILE A 200 2.92 9.15 4.47
CA ILE A 200 4.16 8.73 3.78
C ILE A 200 5.29 9.70 4.09
N ASN A 201 5.05 11.02 4.08
CA ASN A 201 6.05 12.01 4.47
C ASN A 201 6.54 11.78 5.90
N LYS A 202 5.63 11.45 6.83
CA LYS A 202 6.02 11.12 8.20
C LYS A 202 6.85 9.83 8.28
N MET A 203 6.56 8.82 7.46
CA MET A 203 7.37 7.60 7.37
C MET A 203 8.76 7.88 6.77
N LEU A 204 8.85 8.74 5.76
CA LEU A 204 10.10 9.19 5.15
C LEU A 204 11.01 9.90 6.16
N GLU A 205 10.46 10.81 6.97
CA GLU A 205 11.19 11.50 8.05
C GLU A 205 11.74 10.55 9.12
N GLN A 206 11.17 9.35 9.24
CA GLN A 206 11.54 8.34 10.23
C GLN A 206 12.34 7.19 9.62
N ASP A 207 12.72 7.28 8.34
CA ASP A 207 13.41 6.23 7.57
C ASP A 207 12.69 4.87 7.63
N ILE A 208 11.35 4.88 7.64
CA ILE A 208 10.51 3.68 7.65
C ILE A 208 10.06 3.34 6.24
N ASN A 209 10.11 2.05 5.90
CA ASN A 209 9.59 1.54 4.63
C ASN A 209 8.07 1.74 4.55
N TYR A 210 7.62 2.53 3.58
CA TYR A 210 6.22 2.92 3.39
C TYR A 210 5.51 2.19 2.25
N ILE A 211 6.12 1.17 1.65
CA ILE A 211 5.60 0.50 0.45
C ILE A 211 4.28 -0.22 0.69
N ALA A 212 4.08 -0.85 1.85
CA ALA A 212 2.79 -1.45 2.19
C ALA A 212 1.64 -0.42 2.20
N LEU A 213 1.90 0.79 2.74
CA LEU A 213 0.93 1.90 2.72
C LEU A 213 0.73 2.44 1.29
N LEU A 214 1.79 2.41 0.47
CA LEU A 214 1.72 2.81 -0.93
C LEU A 214 0.85 1.85 -1.75
N ASN A 215 1.05 0.55 -1.60
CA ASN A 215 0.34 -0.52 -2.30
C ASN A 215 -1.13 -0.65 -1.88
N PHE A 216 -1.48 -0.19 -0.67
CA PHE A 216 -2.84 -0.32 -0.13
C PHE A 216 -3.94 0.24 -1.05
N ASN A 217 -3.77 1.42 -1.65
CA ASN A 217 -4.73 1.96 -2.63
C ASN A 217 -4.10 2.29 -4.01
N ARG A 218 -2.83 1.90 -4.23
CA ARG A 218 -2.04 1.99 -5.47
C ARG A 218 -1.85 3.38 -6.09
N ASP A 219 -2.55 4.41 -5.60
CA ASP A 219 -2.49 5.77 -6.12
C ASP A 219 -1.19 6.48 -5.69
N LEU A 220 -0.47 7.09 -6.63
CA LEU A 220 0.79 7.80 -6.36
C LEU A 220 0.57 9.31 -6.56
N ILE A 221 0.22 10.04 -5.49
CA ILE A 221 -0.26 11.43 -5.57
C ILE A 221 0.88 12.47 -5.77
N THR A 222 2.11 12.13 -5.39
CA THR A 222 3.30 13.00 -5.53
C THR A 222 4.54 12.19 -5.96
N PRO A 223 4.51 11.54 -7.14
CA PRO A 223 5.52 10.59 -7.58
C PRO A 223 6.95 11.15 -7.58
N GLU A 224 7.16 12.42 -7.93
CA GLU A 224 8.45 13.11 -7.94
C GLU A 224 9.06 13.28 -6.55
N THR A 225 8.21 13.28 -5.52
CA THR A 225 8.66 13.33 -4.13
C THR A 225 9.06 11.95 -3.62
N LEU A 226 8.55 10.87 -4.21
CA LEU A 226 8.70 9.50 -3.72
C LEU A 226 9.67 8.65 -4.56
N VAL A 227 9.66 8.79 -5.87
CA VAL A 227 10.49 8.01 -6.80
C VAL A 227 11.88 8.63 -6.89
N SER A 228 12.91 7.83 -6.64
CA SER A 228 14.31 8.22 -6.77
C SER A 228 14.91 7.78 -8.10
N SER A 229 14.48 6.63 -8.63
CA SER A 229 14.84 6.21 -9.99
C SER A 229 13.89 5.19 -10.58
N ILE A 230 13.88 5.11 -11.91
CA ILE A 230 13.21 4.09 -12.70
C ILE A 230 14.27 3.44 -13.59
N ASN A 231 14.37 2.11 -13.55
CA ASN A 231 15.29 1.35 -14.38
C ASN A 231 14.50 0.29 -15.15
N ILE A 232 14.57 0.36 -16.47
CA ILE A 232 13.98 -0.61 -17.38
C ILE A 232 15.08 -1.10 -18.31
N SER A 233 15.33 -2.40 -18.39
CA SER A 233 16.32 -2.97 -19.29
C SER A 233 15.76 -4.20 -19.97
N GLN A 234 15.78 -4.24 -21.30
CA GLN A 234 15.39 -5.40 -22.10
C GLN A 234 16.33 -5.59 -23.29
N SER A 235 17.08 -6.69 -23.33
CA SER A 235 18.01 -7.07 -24.42
C SER A 235 18.85 -5.89 -24.97
N ASP A 236 18.35 -5.22 -26.01
CA ASP A 236 19.01 -4.13 -26.76
C ASP A 236 18.62 -2.72 -26.28
N VAL A 237 17.90 -2.63 -25.16
CA VAL A 237 17.32 -1.41 -24.63
C VAL A 237 17.58 -1.30 -23.14
N SER A 238 18.17 -0.19 -22.69
CA SER A 238 18.21 0.16 -21.26
C SER A 238 17.82 1.60 -21.06
N PHE A 239 16.88 1.86 -20.16
CA PHE A 239 16.44 3.17 -19.72
C PHE A 239 16.72 3.30 -18.23
N ASN A 240 17.39 4.38 -17.85
CA ASN A 240 17.57 4.78 -16.46
C ASN A 240 17.14 6.23 -16.33
N LEU A 241 16.10 6.47 -15.53
CA LEU A 241 15.74 7.78 -15.05
C LEU A 241 16.17 7.90 -13.60
N LYS A 242 17.00 8.88 -13.29
CA LYS A 242 17.33 9.27 -11.91
C LYS A 242 16.68 10.61 -11.59
N ILE A 243 16.07 10.72 -10.42
CA ILE A 243 15.42 11.94 -9.95
C ILE A 243 16.17 12.45 -8.71
N ILE A 244 16.68 13.68 -8.80
CA ILE A 244 17.38 14.36 -7.71
C ILE A 244 16.75 15.74 -7.55
N ASP A 245 16.23 16.04 -6.37
CA ASP A 245 15.60 17.34 -6.08
C ASP A 245 14.55 17.77 -7.13
N ALA A 246 13.69 16.82 -7.53
CA ALA A 246 12.67 16.97 -8.58
C ALA A 246 13.21 17.25 -10.00
N VAL A 247 14.51 17.08 -10.23
CA VAL A 247 15.13 17.15 -11.56
C VAL A 247 15.41 15.74 -12.08
N GLY A 248 14.97 15.46 -13.31
CA GLY A 248 15.15 14.18 -13.98
C GLY A 248 16.43 14.14 -14.81
N TYR A 249 17.16 13.03 -14.71
CA TYR A 249 18.36 12.73 -15.49
C TYR A 249 18.16 11.40 -16.21
N LEU A 250 18.13 11.44 -17.54
CA LEU A 250 17.90 10.29 -18.40
C LEU A 250 19.23 9.75 -18.93
N SER A 251 19.43 8.44 -18.75
CA SER A 251 20.51 7.69 -19.37
C SER A 251 19.93 6.51 -20.14
N SER A 252 20.43 6.26 -21.33
CA SER A 252 19.94 5.15 -22.14
C SER A 252 20.92 4.71 -23.22
N ASN A 253 20.84 3.42 -23.52
CA ASN A 253 21.29 2.85 -24.77
C ASN A 253 20.06 2.18 -25.40
N TYR A 254 19.65 2.66 -26.56
CA TYR A 254 18.48 2.14 -27.27
C TYR A 254 18.82 1.96 -28.75
N ILE A 255 18.70 0.74 -29.23
CA ILE A 255 18.91 0.39 -30.64
C ILE A 255 17.55 0.13 -31.28
N ASN A 256 17.26 0.80 -32.40
CA ASN A 256 16.15 0.44 -33.29
C ASN A 256 16.68 -0.12 -34.62
N SER A 257 15.79 -0.55 -35.52
CA SER A 257 16.18 -1.22 -36.77
C SER A 257 17.22 -0.49 -37.61
N ASP A 258 17.32 0.83 -37.50
CA ASP A 258 18.12 1.67 -38.39
C ASP A 258 19.02 2.70 -37.67
N ASN A 259 18.85 2.90 -36.36
CA ASN A 259 19.54 3.94 -35.58
C ASN A 259 19.87 3.48 -34.15
N ASN A 260 21.00 3.99 -33.65
CA ASN A 260 21.38 3.87 -32.25
C ASN A 260 21.16 5.21 -31.56
N PHE A 261 20.37 5.22 -30.49
CA PHE A 261 20.15 6.37 -29.64
C PHE A 261 20.88 6.18 -28.32
N HIS A 262 21.56 7.22 -27.89
CA HIS A 262 22.34 7.20 -26.65
C HIS A 262 22.24 8.54 -25.92
N CYS A 263 21.98 8.46 -24.63
CA CYS A 263 22.13 9.57 -23.71
C CYS A 263 22.82 9.10 -22.42
N ASP A 264 23.67 9.96 -21.86
CA ASP A 264 24.39 9.69 -20.61
C ASP A 264 24.06 10.78 -19.60
N ALA A 265 23.22 10.44 -18.61
CA ALA A 265 22.76 11.31 -17.53
C ALA A 265 22.36 12.73 -17.97
N ILE A 266 21.62 12.84 -19.07
CA ILE A 266 21.16 14.12 -19.61
C ILE A 266 19.98 14.62 -18.77
N GLN A 267 20.08 15.85 -18.27
CA GLN A 267 18.95 16.52 -17.64
C GLN A 267 17.82 16.70 -18.67
N ILE A 268 16.60 16.29 -18.30
CA ILE A 268 15.40 16.44 -19.13
C ILE A 268 14.55 17.62 -18.66
N ASP A 269 13.71 18.14 -19.55
CA ASP A 269 12.72 19.16 -19.25
C ASP A 269 11.73 18.65 -18.18
N ASN A 270 11.28 19.52 -17.28
CA ASN A 270 10.31 19.15 -16.25
C ASN A 270 8.99 18.60 -16.83
N SER A 271 8.53 19.13 -17.96
CA SER A 271 7.33 18.62 -18.63
C SER A 271 7.47 17.18 -19.10
N ASP A 272 8.69 16.77 -19.50
CA ASP A 272 8.94 15.40 -19.93
C ASP A 272 9.05 14.45 -18.73
N LEU A 273 9.66 14.92 -17.63
CA LEU A 273 9.65 14.20 -16.36
C LEU A 273 8.20 13.95 -15.88
N GLU A 274 7.35 14.98 -15.94
CA GLU A 274 5.92 14.85 -15.61
C GLU A 274 5.22 13.82 -16.49
N ILE A 275 5.49 13.78 -17.80
CA ILE A 275 4.92 12.76 -18.70
C ILE A 275 5.30 11.35 -18.25
N ILE A 276 6.59 11.11 -17.95
CA ILE A 276 7.08 9.78 -17.51
C ILE A 276 6.43 9.39 -16.18
N LEU A 277 6.41 10.30 -15.20
CA LEU A 277 5.85 10.02 -13.88
C LEU A 277 4.33 9.81 -13.94
N ASN A 278 3.61 10.61 -14.72
CA ASN A 278 2.17 10.42 -14.92
C ASN A 278 1.85 9.07 -15.56
N ALA A 279 2.66 8.64 -16.52
CA ALA A 279 2.51 7.30 -17.10
C ALA A 279 2.71 6.21 -16.05
N LEU A 280 3.74 6.31 -15.19
CA LEU A 280 3.94 5.39 -14.07
C LEU A 280 2.73 5.36 -13.11
N VAL A 281 2.19 6.53 -12.76
CA VAL A 281 1.06 6.66 -11.82
C VAL A 281 -0.22 6.05 -12.41
N ASN A 282 -0.50 6.32 -13.68
CA ASN A 282 -1.72 5.88 -14.34
C ASN A 282 -1.86 4.35 -14.41
N THR A 283 -0.73 3.62 -14.43
CA THR A 283 -0.76 2.15 -14.43
C THR A 283 -1.11 1.55 -13.06
N ARG A 284 -1.15 2.34 -11.97
CA ARG A 284 -1.54 1.89 -10.61
C ARG A 284 -0.85 0.60 -10.16
N PHE A 285 0.45 0.53 -10.36
CA PHE A 285 1.26 -0.63 -10.02
C PHE A 285 1.21 -0.99 -8.52
N VAL A 286 1.34 -2.29 -8.25
CA VAL A 286 1.74 -2.83 -6.95
C VAL A 286 3.26 -3.03 -6.97
N PHE A 287 3.97 -2.47 -6.01
CA PHE A 287 5.43 -2.54 -5.94
C PHE A 287 5.85 -3.70 -5.03
N VAL A 288 6.55 -4.69 -5.57
CA VAL A 288 6.97 -5.88 -4.80
C VAL A 288 8.48 -6.10 -4.86
N THR A 289 9.02 -6.85 -3.91
CA THR A 289 10.45 -7.21 -3.90
C THR A 289 10.74 -8.45 -4.75
N ASP A 290 12.02 -8.68 -5.06
CA ASP A 290 12.50 -9.93 -5.70
C ASP A 290 12.09 -11.19 -4.92
N LYS A 291 11.93 -11.08 -3.60
CA LYS A 291 11.53 -12.20 -2.74
C LYS A 291 10.11 -12.64 -3.05
N TYR A 292 9.19 -11.69 -3.19
CA TYR A 292 7.79 -11.95 -3.52
C TYR A 292 7.66 -12.72 -4.85
N LEU A 293 8.35 -12.27 -5.89
CA LEU A 293 8.33 -12.90 -7.22
C LEU A 293 8.87 -14.34 -7.26
N LYS A 294 9.74 -14.72 -6.31
CA LYS A 294 10.24 -16.10 -6.20
C LYS A 294 9.22 -17.04 -5.58
N GLU A 295 8.31 -16.50 -4.77
CA GLU A 295 7.31 -17.25 -4.01
C GLU A 295 5.97 -17.35 -4.76
N ASP A 296 5.56 -16.30 -5.48
CA ASP A 296 4.33 -16.25 -6.27
C ASP A 296 4.64 -16.27 -7.78
N THR A 297 4.76 -17.47 -8.36
CA THR A 297 5.05 -17.65 -9.79
C THR A 297 3.80 -17.78 -10.67
N SER A 298 2.63 -17.37 -10.20
CA SER A 298 1.38 -17.43 -10.97
C SER A 298 0.94 -16.07 -11.53
N GLY A 299 1.74 -15.47 -12.42
CA GLY A 299 1.11 -14.63 -13.43
C GLY A 299 1.94 -13.71 -14.31
N ILE A 300 3.01 -13.09 -13.84
CA ILE A 300 3.67 -12.04 -14.64
C ILE A 300 5.17 -12.09 -14.40
N TYR A 301 5.88 -12.97 -15.11
CA TYR A 301 7.32 -12.82 -15.37
C TYR A 301 7.73 -13.82 -16.46
N ASP A 302 7.76 -13.37 -17.71
CA ASP A 302 8.60 -14.05 -18.70
C ASP A 302 10.05 -13.79 -18.29
N LYS A 303 10.65 -14.78 -17.64
CA LYS A 303 12.03 -14.79 -17.12
C LYS A 303 13.11 -14.50 -18.17
N SER A 304 12.77 -14.25 -19.42
CA SER A 304 13.76 -14.27 -20.49
C SER A 304 14.36 -12.93 -20.92
N THR A 305 13.79 -11.74 -20.68
CA THR A 305 14.45 -10.50 -21.21
C THR A 305 14.30 -9.16 -20.50
N SER A 306 13.30 -8.85 -19.66
CA SER A 306 13.13 -7.49 -19.10
C SER A 306 13.35 -7.38 -17.58
N ILE A 307 14.17 -6.42 -17.17
CA ILE A 307 14.35 -5.95 -15.79
C ILE A 307 13.58 -4.63 -15.66
N TYR A 308 12.63 -4.54 -14.73
CA TYR A 308 11.94 -3.29 -14.42
C TYR A 308 11.93 -3.07 -12.90
N TYR A 309 12.68 -2.06 -12.45
CA TYR A 309 12.72 -1.60 -11.07
C TYR A 309 12.31 -0.15 -10.94
N VAL A 310 11.54 0.14 -9.90
CA VAL A 310 11.31 1.48 -9.36
C VAL A 310 11.98 1.53 -8.00
N TYR A 311 12.83 2.54 -7.82
CA TYR A 311 13.47 2.84 -6.54
C TYR A 311 12.78 4.05 -5.94
N PHE A 312 12.53 3.96 -4.65
CA PHE A 312 11.88 5.00 -3.87
C PHE A 312 12.89 5.71 -2.96
N LYS A 313 12.59 6.93 -2.54
CA LYS A 313 13.47 7.71 -1.65
C LYS A 313 13.59 7.03 -0.29
N ASN A 314 14.78 7.09 0.29
CA ASN A 314 15.15 6.49 1.57
C ASN A 314 14.96 4.96 1.68
N LEU A 315 14.68 4.26 0.56
CA LEU A 315 14.65 2.80 0.52
C LEU A 315 15.87 2.28 -0.24
N ALA A 316 16.53 1.27 0.33
CA ALA A 316 17.77 0.72 -0.22
C ALA A 316 17.53 -0.29 -1.35
N GLU A 317 16.35 -0.92 -1.37
CA GLU A 317 15.99 -1.93 -2.37
C GLU A 317 15.14 -1.33 -3.50
N GLY A 318 15.22 -1.97 -4.66
CA GLY A 318 14.35 -1.69 -5.80
C GLY A 318 13.11 -2.57 -5.77
N TYR A 319 11.99 -2.05 -6.28
CA TYR A 319 10.73 -2.77 -6.33
C TYR A 319 10.32 -3.02 -7.77
N HIS A 320 9.82 -4.21 -8.03
CA HIS A 320 9.16 -4.55 -9.27
C HIS A 320 7.74 -4.02 -9.27
N PRO A 321 7.38 -3.13 -10.20
CA PRO A 321 5.99 -2.79 -10.44
C PRO A 321 5.30 -3.99 -11.09
N ILE A 322 4.21 -4.44 -10.48
CA ILE A 322 3.33 -5.49 -10.98
C ILE A 322 1.94 -4.89 -11.15
N ASN A 323 1.34 -5.08 -12.32
CA ASN A 323 -0.05 -4.72 -12.53
C ASN A 323 -0.96 -5.73 -11.80
N GLY A 324 -1.80 -5.24 -10.90
CA GLY A 324 -2.77 -6.08 -10.19
C GLY A 324 -4.00 -6.29 -11.07
N ASP A 325 -4.14 -7.51 -11.58
CA ASP A 325 -5.04 -7.99 -12.64
C ASP A 325 -4.61 -7.60 -14.08
N TYR A 326 -4.66 -8.63 -14.93
CA TYR A 326 -4.03 -8.77 -16.25
C TYR A 326 -4.61 -7.80 -17.30
N ASP A 327 -3.95 -6.68 -17.61
CA ASP A 327 -4.06 -6.03 -18.92
C ASP A 327 -2.88 -5.10 -19.29
N GLU A 328 -2.79 -4.80 -20.59
CA GLU A 328 -1.64 -4.46 -21.45
C GLU A 328 -0.93 -3.09 -21.27
N ASP A 329 -0.83 -2.51 -20.07
CA ASP A 329 -0.35 -1.11 -19.91
C ASP A 329 1.19 -0.92 -19.80
N TYR A 330 1.99 -1.99 -19.78
CA TYR A 330 3.46 -1.88 -19.71
C TYR A 330 4.09 -1.30 -20.97
N GLN A 331 3.43 -1.46 -22.12
CA GLN A 331 3.99 -1.04 -23.40
C GLN A 331 4.09 0.48 -23.50
N ASP A 332 3.14 1.21 -22.91
CA ASP A 332 3.07 2.67 -22.99
C ASP A 332 4.27 3.37 -22.35
N LEU A 333 4.72 2.90 -21.18
CA LEU A 333 5.86 3.53 -20.50
C LEU A 333 7.18 3.31 -21.26
N ILE A 334 7.38 2.11 -21.83
CA ILE A 334 8.54 1.82 -22.67
C ILE A 334 8.55 2.72 -23.90
N PHE A 335 7.40 2.88 -24.57
CA PHE A 335 7.28 3.79 -25.71
C PHE A 335 7.58 5.24 -25.32
N ILE A 336 7.09 5.71 -24.18
CA ILE A 336 7.43 7.05 -23.66
C ILE A 336 8.94 7.19 -23.49
N PHE A 337 9.61 6.22 -22.84
CA PHE A 337 11.06 6.26 -22.70
C PHE A 337 11.79 6.26 -24.05
N MET A 338 11.33 5.47 -25.03
CA MET A 338 11.91 5.46 -26.38
C MET A 338 11.81 6.84 -27.05
N GLU A 339 10.66 7.51 -26.96
CA GLU A 339 10.49 8.87 -27.51
C GLU A 339 11.35 9.91 -26.78
N MET A 340 11.47 9.81 -25.46
CA MET A 340 12.34 10.70 -24.68
C MET A 340 13.81 10.50 -25.05
N VAL A 341 14.26 9.26 -25.19
CA VAL A 341 15.64 8.99 -25.59
C VAL A 341 15.92 9.52 -27.00
N LYS A 342 14.99 9.40 -27.95
CA LYS A 342 15.15 10.03 -29.28
C LYS A 342 15.29 11.56 -29.19
N LYS A 343 14.53 12.22 -28.33
CA LYS A 343 14.59 13.68 -28.11
C LYS A 343 15.93 14.13 -27.54
N TYR A 344 16.48 13.37 -26.59
CA TYR A 344 17.69 13.75 -25.84
C TYR A 344 18.98 13.07 -26.32
N SER A 345 18.89 12.15 -27.28
CA SER A 345 20.05 11.54 -27.93
C SER A 345 20.84 12.61 -28.68
N LYS A 346 22.15 12.59 -28.52
CA LYS A 346 23.08 13.51 -29.19
C LYS A 346 23.95 12.82 -30.21
#